data_AF-A0A258I9J4-F1
#
_entry.id   AF-A0A258I9J4-F1
#
_cell.length_a   1.000
_cell.length_b   1.000
_cell.length_c   1.000
_cell.angle_alpha   90.00
_cell.angle_beta   90.00
_cell.angle_gamma   90.00
#
_symmetry.space_group_name_H-M   'P 1'
#
loop_
_entity.id
_entity.type
_entity.pdbx_description
1 polymer ?
#
loop_
_entity_poly.entity_id
_entity_poly.type
_entity_poly.pdbx_seq_one_letter_code
_entity_poly.pdbx_strand_id
1 'polypeptide(L)' 'MSLQDACEKLEAWRRHYNEERPHSMIGNIPPIMLVNSVGETSPPDLLRRKTPDPSGPRSGSTAIVLKR' A
#
# COMPACT_ATOMS: atom_id res chain seq x y z
N MET A 1 -32.79 -22.56 7.07
CA MET A 1 -31.42 -22.03 7.04
C MET A 1 -31.40 -20.81 7.93
N SER A 2 -30.64 -20.85 9.03
CA SER A 2 -30.54 -19.77 10.00
C SER A 2 -29.56 -18.69 9.53
N LEU A 3 -29.54 -17.52 10.19
CA LEU A 3 -28.50 -16.50 9.94
C LEU A 3 -27.10 -17.02 10.26
N GLN A 4 -26.98 -17.83 11.32
CA GLN A 4 -25.72 -18.45 11.71
C GLN A 4 -25.20 -19.37 10.59
N ASP A 5 -26.07 -20.21 10.03
CA ASP A 5 -25.71 -21.10 8.92
C ASP A 5 -25.25 -20.30 7.68
N ALA A 6 -25.86 -19.13 7.44
CA ALA A 6 -25.48 -18.26 6.32
C ALA A 6 -24.09 -17.65 6.53
N CYS A 7 -23.80 -17.17 7.75
CA CYS A 7 -22.48 -16.64 8.11
C CYS A 7 -21.39 -17.71 7.97
N GLU A 8 -21.64 -18.92 8.47
CA GLU A 8 -20.69 -20.03 8.38
C GLU A 8 -20.38 -20.40 6.92
N LYS A 9 -21.41 -20.45 6.08
CA LYS A 9 -21.24 -20.73 4.65
C LYS A 9 -20.47 -19.64 3.93
N LEU A 10 -20.72 -18.37 4.25
CA LEU A 10 -19.99 -17.25 3.67
C LEU A 10 -18.51 -17.28 4.09
N GLU A 11 -18.22 -17.56 5.36
CA GLU A 11 -16.83 -17.63 5.83
C GLU A 11 -16.11 -18.83 5.25
N ALA A 12 -16.78 -19.99 5.14
CA ALA A 12 -16.23 -21.16 4.47
C ALA A 12 -15.93 -20.87 2.99
N TRP A 13 -16.84 -20.19 2.29
CA TRP A 13 -16.62 -19.80 0.89
C TRP A 13 -15.46 -18.81 0.75
N ARG A 14 -15.38 -17.80 1.62
CA ARG A 14 -14.30 -16.81 1.65
C ARG A 14 -12.94 -17.47 1.80
N ARG A 15 -12.80 -18.38 2.78
CA ARG A 15 -11.54 -19.12 3.03
C ARG A 15 -11.18 -20.00 1.84
N HIS A 16 -12.09 -20.86 1.38
CA HIS A 16 -11.82 -21.76 0.26
C HIS A 16 -11.41 -21.01 -1.02
N TYR A 17 -12.09 -19.91 -1.35
CA TYR A 17 -11.74 -19.13 -2.55
C TYR A 17 -10.37 -18.45 -2.44
N ASN A 18 -10.06 -17.85 -1.28
CA ASN A 18 -8.85 -17.07 -1.09
C ASN A 18 -7.61 -17.92 -0.79
N GLU A 19 -7.77 -19.03 -0.08
CA GLU A 19 -6.66 -19.81 0.49
C GLU A 19 -6.39 -21.10 -0.28
N GLU A 20 -7.42 -21.75 -0.83
CA GLU A 20 -7.29 -23.10 -1.39
C GLU A 20 -7.45 -23.14 -2.90
N ARG A 21 -8.30 -22.27 -3.47
CA ARG A 21 -8.71 -22.37 -4.87
C ARG A 21 -7.61 -21.83 -5.82
N PRO A 22 -7.01 -22.68 -6.67
CA PRO A 22 -6.03 -22.22 -7.64
C PRO A 22 -6.71 -21.50 -8.81
N HIS A 23 -6.13 -20.38 -9.25
CA HIS A 23 -6.67 -19.54 -10.32
C HIS A 23 -5.74 -19.52 -11.53
N SER A 24 -6.17 -20.11 -12.66
CA SER A 24 -5.35 -20.24 -13.87
C SER A 24 -4.89 -18.90 -14.45
N MET A 25 -5.72 -17.86 -14.36
CA MET A 25 -5.39 -16.52 -14.84
C MET A 25 -4.24 -15.85 -14.06
N ILE A 26 -3.92 -16.36 -12.87
CA ILE A 26 -2.91 -15.78 -11.98
C ILE A 26 -1.76 -16.74 -11.69
N GLY A 27 -1.60 -17.78 -12.53
CA GLY A 27 -0.52 -18.76 -12.40
C GLY A 27 -0.88 -20.00 -11.60
N ASN A 28 -2.18 -20.32 -11.47
CA ASN A 28 -2.68 -21.50 -10.78
C ASN A 28 -2.32 -21.53 -9.28
N ILE A 29 -2.25 -20.36 -8.65
CA ILE A 29 -2.00 -20.18 -7.21
C ILE A 29 -3.24 -19.57 -6.54
N PRO A 30 -3.42 -19.80 -5.22
CA PRO A 30 -4.52 -19.18 -4.48
C PRO A 30 -4.29 -17.67 -4.31
N PRO A 31 -5.36 -16.85 -4.32
CA PRO A 31 -5.27 -15.39 -4.26
C PRO A 31 -4.44 -14.84 -3.09
N ILE A 32 -4.45 -15.50 -1.93
CA ILE A 32 -3.71 -15.05 -0.74
C ILE A 32 -2.20 -14.94 -0.96
N MET A 33 -1.64 -15.73 -1.88
CA MET A 33 -0.21 -15.70 -2.21
C MET A 33 0.24 -14.41 -2.91
N LEU A 34 -0.69 -13.57 -3.33
CA LEU A 34 -0.44 -12.33 -4.06
C LEU A 34 -0.60 -11.08 -3.19
N VAL A 35 -1.07 -11.24 -1.96
CA VAL A 35 -1.30 -10.10 -1.07
C VAL A 35 0.06 -9.61 -0.57
N ASN A 36 0.47 -8.43 -1.03
CA ASN A 36 1.61 -7.71 -0.49
C ASN A 36 1.37 -7.43 1.00
N SER A 37 2.44 -7.49 1.80
CA SER A 37 2.34 -7.31 3.25
C SER A 37 1.71 -5.94 3.59
N VAL A 38 0.91 -5.91 4.66
CA VAL A 38 0.25 -4.68 5.14
C VAL A 38 1.34 -3.63 5.42
N GLY A 39 1.45 -2.66 4.52
CA GLY A 39 2.50 -1.63 4.56
C GLY A 39 3.13 -1.30 3.21
N GLU A 40 3.06 -2.22 2.23
CA GLU A 40 3.66 -1.99 0.90
C GLU A 40 2.71 -1.30 -0.10
N THR A 41 1.40 -1.36 0.15
CA THR A 41 0.36 -0.73 -0.69
C THR A 41 0.10 0.73 -0.35
N SER A 42 0.65 1.24 0.75
CA SER A 42 0.67 2.68 1.00
C SER A 42 1.90 3.26 0.30
N PRO A 43 1.76 4.29 -0.55
CA PRO A 43 2.92 5.05 -1.02
C PRO A 43 3.75 5.44 0.21
N PRO A 44 5.10 5.38 0.15
CA PRO A 44 5.91 5.92 1.23
C PRO A 44 5.38 7.33 1.53
N ASP A 45 5.10 7.62 2.80
CA ASP A 45 4.64 8.94 3.24
C ASP A 45 5.78 9.95 3.02
N LEU A 46 5.92 10.39 1.77
CA LEU A 46 6.92 11.36 1.32
C LEU A 46 6.59 12.77 1.84
N LEU A 47 5.37 12.99 2.35
CA LEU A 47 4.92 14.27 2.90
C LEU A 47 5.35 14.48 4.35
N ARG A 48 5.82 13.45 5.06
CA ARG A 48 6.38 13.59 6.41
C ARG A 48 7.86 14.00 6.44
N ARG A 49 8.47 14.34 5.31
CA ARG A 49 9.80 14.99 5.29
C ARG A 49 9.70 16.45 4.84
N LYS A 50 10.01 17.32 5.80
CA LYS A 50 10.25 18.78 5.72
C LYS A 50 8.99 19.65 5.78
N THR A 51 8.48 19.86 6.99
CA THR A 51 8.28 21.25 7.42
C THR A 51 9.66 21.83 7.75
N PRO A 52 10.18 22.83 7.01
CA PRO A 52 11.26 23.64 7.52
C PRO A 52 10.68 24.48 8.66
N ASP A 53 11.29 24.41 9.84
CA ASP A 53 11.06 25.37 10.91
C ASP A 53 11.24 26.79 10.36
N PRO A 54 10.26 27.71 10.52
CA PRO A 54 10.38 29.08 10.02
C PRO A 54 11.38 29.95 10.81
N SER A 55 12.10 29.41 11.80
CA SER A 55 13.08 30.17 12.59
C SER A 55 14.54 29.88 12.18
N GLY A 56 15.01 30.53 11.12
CA GLY A 56 16.44 30.53 10.75
C GLY A 56 16.83 31.76 9.92
N PRO A 57 17.94 32.46 10.23
CA PRO A 57 18.16 33.83 9.78
C PRO A 57 18.61 33.93 8.32
N ARG A 58 18.17 35.02 7.67
CA ARG A 58 18.61 35.51 6.36
C ARG A 58 20.13 35.67 6.31
N SER A 59 20.78 35.03 5.34
CA SER A 59 22.11 35.37 4.81
C SER A 59 22.27 34.54 3.52
N GLY A 60 22.67 35.01 2.35
CA GLY A 60 23.19 36.25 1.81
C GLY A 60 23.50 35.93 0.32
N SER A 61 23.52 36.96 -0.52
CA SER A 61 23.72 36.91 -1.97
C SER A 61 24.80 35.96 -2.49
N THR A 62 24.56 35.37 -3.66
CA THR A 62 25.65 35.06 -4.61
C THR A 62 25.17 35.23 -6.06
N ALA A 63 26.03 35.88 -6.83
CA ALA A 63 25.78 36.41 -8.17
C ALA A 63 25.73 35.32 -9.25
N ILE A 64 24.86 35.54 -10.24
CA ILE A 64 24.80 34.81 -11.52
C ILE A 64 25.98 35.24 -12.40
N VAL A 65 26.94 34.34 -12.65
CA VAL A 65 27.94 34.51 -13.70
C VAL A 65 27.39 33.93 -15.00
N LEU A 66 27.13 34.81 -15.96
CA LEU A 66 26.84 34.52 -17.36
C LEU A 66 28.15 34.16 -18.07
N LYS A 67 28.21 33.00 -18.76
CA LYS A 67 29.34 32.63 -19.63
C LYS A 67 28.90 32.63 -21.09
N ARG A 68 29.68 33.36 -21.89
CA ARG A 68 29.56 33.61 -23.32
C ARG A 68 29.79 32.36 -24.16
#